data_AF-A0A2V6NRA2-F1
#
_entry.id   AF-A0A2V6NRA2-F1
#
_cell.length_a   1.000
_cell.length_b   1.000
_cell.length_c   1.000
_cell.angle_alpha   90.00
_cell.angle_beta   90.00
_cell.angle_gamma   90.00
#
_symmetry.space_group_name_H-M   'P 1'
#
loop_
_entity.id
_entity.type
_entity.pdbx_description
1 polymer ?
#
loop_
_entity_poly.entity_id
_entity_poly.type
_entity_poly.pdbx_seq_one_letter_code
_entity_poly.pdbx_strand_id
1 'polypeptide(L)'
;APEMNPDFRYFIEQVKARRPSCHVIDRCNLTILLEPGYEGLAQFLARHRVEIIASMPCYTVENVNAQRGEGVFDASIKAMRVLNSLGYGSDLSLHLVYNPVGAFLPGPQAELEADYKRELKKNFGIVFNNLYTITNLPIARFASYLRRNNKLEEYMQLLVDSFNPTTVSGLMCRNTISVSWTGEVFDCDFNQMLKMNWENGTGPLHLWDLDPAAVENREILTGNHCFGCTAGAGSSCGGALL
;
A
#
# COMPACT_ATOMS: atom_id res chain seq x y z
N ALA A 1 7.74 8.86 2.96
CA ALA A 1 7.05 7.91 3.85
C ALA A 1 6.07 8.75 4.68
N PRO A 2 4.81 8.32 4.94
CA PRO A 2 3.82 9.13 5.66
C PRO A 2 4.34 9.65 7.01
N GLU A 3 5.22 8.88 7.65
CA GLU A 3 5.85 9.16 8.94
C GLU A 3 6.72 10.42 8.90
N MET A 4 7.15 10.85 7.71
CA MET A 4 7.92 12.09 7.53
C MET A 4 7.08 13.37 7.64
N ASN A 5 5.76 13.25 7.72
CA ASN A 5 4.92 14.40 8.04
C ASN A 5 5.18 14.83 9.49
N PRO A 6 5.53 16.11 9.76
CA PRO A 6 5.79 16.59 11.12
C PRO A 6 4.64 16.33 12.11
N ASP A 7 3.40 16.32 11.62
CA ASP A 7 2.19 16.10 12.40
C ASP A 7 1.75 14.63 12.45
N PHE A 8 2.54 13.68 11.92
CA PHE A 8 2.15 12.27 11.86
C PHE A 8 1.79 11.68 13.23
N ARG A 9 2.65 11.88 14.24
CA ARG A 9 2.39 11.39 15.61
C ARG A 9 1.19 12.08 16.23
N TYR A 10 1.12 13.41 16.09
CA TYR A 10 -0.01 14.19 16.57
C TYR A 10 -1.33 13.70 15.96
N PHE A 11 -1.38 13.48 14.65
CA PHE A 11 -2.57 12.99 13.95
C PHE A 11 -3.06 11.66 14.52
N ILE A 12 -2.18 10.68 14.70
CA ILE A 12 -2.53 9.38 15.27
C ILE A 12 -3.03 9.51 16.71
N GLU A 13 -2.35 10.31 17.54
CA GLU A 13 -2.80 10.58 18.91
C GLU A 13 -4.19 11.22 18.95
N GLN A 14 -4.43 12.21 18.09
CA GLN A 14 -5.70 12.91 17.99
C GLN A 14 -6.85 12.00 17.51
N VAL A 15 -6.57 11.11 16.55
CA VAL A 15 -7.54 10.10 16.08
C VAL A 15 -7.86 9.12 17.20
N LYS A 16 -6.84 8.57 17.88
CA LYS A 16 -7.03 7.60 18.96
C LYS A 16 -7.69 8.21 20.20
N ALA A 17 -7.43 9.48 20.51
CA ALA A 17 -8.08 10.19 21.62
C ALA A 17 -9.57 10.43 21.34
N ARG A 18 -9.93 10.84 20.11
CA ARG A 18 -11.33 11.11 19.74
C ARG A 18 -12.14 9.84 19.46
N ARG A 19 -11.51 8.83 18.87
CA ARG A 19 -12.15 7.58 18.49
C ARG A 19 -11.20 6.41 18.79
N PRO A 20 -11.15 5.93 20.05
CA PRO A 20 -10.24 4.86 20.46
C PRO A 20 -10.37 3.57 19.64
N SER A 21 -11.57 3.27 19.15
CA SER A 21 -11.86 2.12 18.29
C SER A 21 -11.50 2.32 16.81
N CYS A 22 -11.06 3.51 16.40
CA CYS A 22 -10.65 3.76 15.03
C CYS A 22 -9.45 2.89 14.68
N HIS A 23 -9.60 2.09 13.64
CA HIS A 23 -8.53 1.30 13.08
C HIS A 23 -7.61 2.21 12.26
N VAL A 24 -6.31 2.19 12.57
CA VAL A 24 -5.31 3.02 11.91
C VAL A 24 -4.29 2.09 11.29
N ILE A 25 -4.08 2.25 9.99
CA ILE A 25 -3.13 1.49 9.19
C ILE A 25 -2.02 2.46 8.75
N ASP A 26 -0.78 2.07 8.98
CA ASP A 26 0.40 2.75 8.47
C ASP A 26 1.00 1.97 7.29
N ARG A 27 1.01 2.60 6.12
CA ARG A 27 1.69 2.09 4.92
C ARG A 27 3.17 2.44 5.00
N CYS A 28 3.84 1.71 5.88
CA CYS A 28 5.18 2.02 6.36
C CYS A 28 6.26 1.66 5.34
N ASN A 29 7.25 2.56 5.17
CA ASN A 29 8.52 2.19 4.57
C ASN A 29 9.47 1.73 5.68
N LEU A 30 9.72 0.42 5.81
CA LEU A 30 10.48 -0.17 6.92
C LEU A 30 11.78 0.56 7.29
N THR A 31 12.51 1.08 6.29
CA THR A 31 13.79 1.74 6.55
C THR A 31 13.64 3.02 7.39
N ILE A 32 12.49 3.70 7.34
CA ILE A 32 12.23 4.93 8.11
C ILE A 32 12.35 4.71 9.62
N LEU A 33 12.08 3.49 10.09
CA LEU A 33 12.16 3.13 11.50
C LEU A 33 13.61 3.18 12.05
N LEU A 34 14.60 3.22 11.15
CA LEU A 34 16.03 3.23 11.46
C LEU A 34 16.72 4.55 11.11
N GLU A 35 15.99 5.49 10.49
CA GLU A 35 16.56 6.77 10.08
C GLU A 35 16.72 7.72 11.28
N PRO A 36 17.77 8.56 11.30
CA PRO A 36 17.94 9.58 12.34
C PRO A 36 16.73 10.51 12.45
N GLY A 37 16.30 10.81 13.67
CA GLY A 37 15.11 11.63 13.94
C GLY A 37 13.80 10.85 14.03
N TYR A 38 13.81 9.55 13.71
CA TYR A 38 12.66 8.65 13.84
C TYR A 38 12.81 7.67 15.00
N GLU A 39 13.73 7.93 15.92
CA GLU A 39 13.89 7.14 17.12
C GLU A 39 12.55 7.07 17.90
N GLY A 40 12.25 5.90 18.42
CA GLY A 40 10.98 5.67 19.13
C GLY A 40 9.75 5.55 18.24
N LEU A 41 9.85 5.68 16.90
CA LEU A 41 8.69 5.59 16.01
C LEU A 41 8.01 4.22 16.09
N ALA A 42 8.78 3.13 16.06
CA ALA A 42 8.24 1.78 16.19
C ALA A 42 7.50 1.58 17.53
N GLN A 43 8.05 2.10 18.63
CA GLN A 43 7.43 2.06 19.97
C GLN A 43 6.16 2.92 20.02
N PHE A 44 6.16 4.07 19.34
CA PHE A 44 4.99 4.91 19.20
C PHE A 44 3.86 4.17 18.47
N LEU A 45 4.14 3.59 17.30
CA LEU A 45 3.17 2.82 16.53
C LEU A 45 2.60 1.64 17.35
N ALA A 46 3.47 0.91 18.05
CA ALA A 46 3.09 -0.22 18.89
C ALA A 46 2.15 0.20 20.04
N ARG A 47 2.50 1.29 20.75
CA ARG A 47 1.69 1.84 21.86
C ARG A 47 0.28 2.24 21.41
N HIS A 48 0.16 2.77 20.19
CA HIS A 48 -1.14 3.13 19.62
C HIS A 48 -1.82 1.99 18.86
N ARG A 49 -1.22 0.79 18.86
CA ARG A 49 -1.70 -0.41 18.16
C ARG A 49 -2.02 -0.12 16.69
N VAL A 50 -1.12 0.61 16.03
CA VAL A 50 -1.24 0.90 14.59
C VAL A 50 -0.88 -0.36 13.82
N GLU A 51 -1.74 -0.78 12.90
CA GLU A 51 -1.45 -1.87 11.97
C GLU A 51 -0.41 -1.41 10.96
N ILE A 52 0.61 -2.23 10.71
CA ILE A 52 1.68 -1.90 9.77
C ILE A 52 1.53 -2.75 8.51
N ILE A 53 1.44 -2.09 7.36
CA ILE A 53 1.53 -2.74 6.05
C ILE A 53 2.78 -2.23 5.34
N ALA A 54 3.82 -3.06 5.31
CA ALA A 54 5.14 -2.72 4.83
C ALA A 54 5.45 -3.29 3.44
N SER A 55 6.07 -2.50 2.56
CA SER A 55 6.53 -3.03 1.27
C SER A 55 7.80 -3.87 1.42
N MET A 56 7.73 -5.14 1.00
CA MET A 56 8.86 -6.06 0.95
C MET A 56 8.78 -6.84 -0.37
N PRO A 57 9.38 -6.32 -1.46
CA PRO A 57 9.09 -6.83 -2.79
C PRO A 57 9.76 -8.18 -3.09
N CYS A 58 10.68 -8.64 -2.24
CA CYS A 58 11.23 -9.99 -2.26
C CYS A 58 11.81 -10.36 -0.89
N TYR A 59 11.95 -11.66 -0.61
CA TYR A 59 12.71 -12.18 0.54
C TYR A 59 14.19 -12.43 0.22
N THR A 60 14.65 -12.17 -1.02
CA THR A 60 16.06 -12.29 -1.41
C THR A 60 16.74 -10.92 -1.52
N VAL A 61 18.02 -10.88 -1.16
CA VAL A 61 18.85 -9.66 -1.13
C VAL A 61 18.94 -9.07 -2.53
N GLU A 62 19.19 -9.90 -3.53
CA GLU A 62 19.44 -9.50 -4.91
C GLU A 62 18.22 -8.75 -5.48
N ASN A 63 17.02 -9.29 -5.26
CA ASN A 63 15.79 -8.71 -5.79
C ASN A 63 15.40 -7.43 -5.06
N VAL A 64 15.58 -7.35 -3.74
CA VAL A 64 15.27 -6.14 -2.99
C VAL A 64 16.27 -5.04 -3.34
N ASN A 65 17.56 -5.34 -3.40
CA ASN A 65 18.58 -4.36 -3.74
C ASN A 65 18.42 -3.86 -5.19
N ALA A 66 18.05 -4.73 -6.13
CA ALA A 66 17.75 -4.33 -7.51
C ALA A 66 16.57 -3.35 -7.62
N GLN A 67 15.55 -3.47 -6.77
CA GLN A 67 14.36 -2.62 -6.80
C GLN A 67 14.47 -1.34 -5.95
N ARG A 68 15.11 -1.44 -4.79
CA ARG A 68 15.08 -0.41 -3.74
C ARG A 68 16.44 0.23 -3.48
N GLY A 69 17.53 -0.35 -3.98
CA GLY A 69 18.90 0.13 -3.75
C GLY A 69 19.68 -0.75 -2.77
N GLU A 70 21.01 -0.64 -2.82
CA GLU A 70 21.90 -1.42 -1.95
C GLU A 70 21.65 -1.13 -0.46
N GLY A 71 21.71 -2.17 0.37
CA GLY A 71 21.56 -2.08 1.82
C GLY A 71 20.10 -1.99 2.32
N VAL A 72 19.12 -1.78 1.43
CA VAL A 72 17.71 -1.67 1.82
C VAL A 72 17.19 -3.00 2.38
N PHE A 73 17.63 -4.14 1.84
CA PHE A 73 17.26 -5.44 2.39
C PHE A 73 17.66 -5.58 3.86
N ASP A 74 18.92 -5.33 4.19
CA ASP A 74 19.43 -5.46 5.56
C ASP A 74 18.74 -4.49 6.52
N ALA A 75 18.49 -3.26 6.08
CA ALA A 75 17.73 -2.28 6.85
C ALA A 75 16.29 -2.76 7.10
N SER A 76 15.64 -3.36 6.08
CA SER A 76 14.28 -3.89 6.19
C SER A 76 14.20 -5.06 7.17
N ILE A 77 15.17 -6.00 7.12
CA ILE A 77 15.28 -7.09 8.08
C ILE A 77 15.49 -6.57 9.50
N LYS A 78 16.39 -5.60 9.69
CA LYS A 78 16.63 -4.98 11.01
C LYS A 78 15.37 -4.31 11.55
N ALA A 79 14.68 -3.53 10.72
CA ALA A 79 13.43 -2.88 11.10
C ALA A 79 12.34 -3.90 11.50
N MET A 80 12.17 -4.98 10.73
CA MET A 80 11.21 -6.03 11.07
C MET A 80 11.57 -6.76 12.37
N ARG A 81 12.86 -6.94 12.69
CA ARG A 81 13.27 -7.49 14.00
C ARG A 81 12.88 -6.58 15.15
N VAL A 82 13.02 -5.26 14.98
CA VAL A 82 12.55 -4.27 15.97
C VAL A 82 11.03 -4.34 16.12
N LEU A 83 10.30 -4.47 15.02
CA LEU A 83 8.85 -4.64 15.10
C LEU A 83 8.46 -5.95 15.81
N ASN A 84 9.07 -7.09 15.46
CA ASN A 84 8.79 -8.37 16.11
C ASN A 84 9.11 -8.34 17.61
N SER A 85 10.17 -7.64 18.05
CA SER A 85 10.46 -7.50 19.49
C SER A 85 9.42 -6.68 20.25
N LEU A 86 8.59 -5.89 19.54
CA LEU A 86 7.45 -5.14 20.08
C LEU A 86 6.12 -5.89 19.94
N GLY A 87 6.13 -7.13 19.45
CA GLY A 87 4.93 -7.98 19.30
C GLY A 87 4.23 -7.88 17.94
N TYR A 88 4.80 -7.17 16.97
CA TYR A 88 4.29 -7.18 15.60
C TYR A 88 4.49 -8.56 14.94
N GLY A 89 3.49 -9.03 14.19
CA GLY A 89 3.46 -10.39 13.64
C GLY A 89 2.81 -11.41 14.59
N SER A 90 2.49 -11.01 15.82
CA SER A 90 1.73 -11.80 16.79
C SER A 90 0.56 -10.99 17.38
N ASP A 91 0.83 -10.19 18.42
CA ASP A 91 -0.18 -9.43 19.17
C ASP A 91 -0.57 -8.11 18.49
N LEU A 92 0.29 -7.66 17.58
CA LEU A 92 0.12 -6.50 16.72
C LEU A 92 0.23 -6.91 15.24
N SER A 93 -0.58 -6.29 14.39
CA SER A 93 -0.65 -6.63 12.97
C SER A 93 0.54 -6.07 12.18
N LEU A 94 1.31 -6.97 11.57
CA LEU A 94 2.32 -6.68 10.56
C LEU A 94 2.03 -7.48 9.30
N HIS A 95 1.76 -6.77 8.21
CA HIS A 95 1.56 -7.36 6.89
C HIS A 95 2.66 -6.90 5.94
N LEU A 96 3.03 -7.76 5.01
CA LEU A 96 4.01 -7.46 3.98
C LEU A 96 3.32 -7.32 2.63
N VAL A 97 3.86 -6.48 1.76
CA VAL A 97 3.36 -6.28 0.40
C VAL A 97 4.39 -6.76 -0.61
N TYR A 98 3.95 -7.69 -1.47
CA TYR A 98 4.67 -8.12 -2.65
C TYR A 98 4.11 -7.44 -3.89
N ASN A 99 5.01 -6.91 -4.72
CA ASN A 99 4.70 -6.45 -6.06
C ASN A 99 5.73 -7.07 -7.03
N PRO A 100 5.29 -7.56 -8.21
CA PRO A 100 6.18 -8.23 -9.15
C PRO A 100 7.22 -7.28 -9.75
N VAL A 101 8.37 -7.83 -10.17
CA VAL A 101 9.40 -7.09 -10.92
C VAL A 101 9.06 -7.11 -12.40
N GLY A 102 8.39 -6.06 -12.89
CA GLY A 102 8.15 -5.88 -14.31
C GLY A 102 6.68 -6.08 -14.71
N ALA A 103 6.48 -6.43 -15.98
CA ALA A 103 5.21 -6.33 -16.69
C ALA A 103 4.41 -7.65 -16.65
N PHE A 104 4.17 -8.20 -15.46
CA PHE A 104 3.32 -9.38 -15.27
C PHE A 104 2.46 -9.25 -14.01
N LEU A 105 1.41 -10.07 -13.93
CA LEU A 105 0.54 -10.16 -12.76
C LEU A 105 1.21 -10.96 -11.64
N PRO A 106 0.97 -10.63 -10.35
CA PRO A 106 1.49 -11.45 -9.26
C PRO A 106 0.93 -12.87 -9.31
N GLY A 107 1.72 -13.83 -8.82
CA GLY A 107 1.26 -15.20 -8.61
C GLY A 107 0.23 -15.32 -7.47
N PRO A 108 -0.26 -16.54 -7.18
CA PRO A 108 -1.24 -16.79 -6.12
C PRO A 108 -0.74 -16.29 -4.75
N GLN A 109 -1.55 -15.47 -4.07
CA GLN A 109 -1.17 -14.85 -2.80
C GLN A 109 -0.85 -15.88 -1.71
N ALA A 110 -1.64 -16.96 -1.61
CA ALA A 110 -1.45 -17.99 -0.59
C ALA A 110 -0.10 -18.73 -0.73
N GLU A 111 0.31 -19.05 -1.96
CA GLU A 111 1.59 -19.72 -2.23
C GLU A 111 2.77 -18.79 -1.91
N LEU A 112 2.71 -17.54 -2.40
CA LEU A 112 3.72 -16.53 -2.11
C LEU A 112 3.81 -16.24 -0.60
N GLU A 113 2.68 -16.18 0.10
CA GLU A 113 2.67 -15.98 1.55
C GLU A 113 3.38 -17.12 2.28
N ALA A 114 3.10 -18.37 1.90
CA ALA A 114 3.74 -19.55 2.50
C ALA A 114 5.26 -19.54 2.27
N ASP A 115 5.71 -19.17 1.07
CA ASP A 115 7.13 -19.03 0.74
C ASP A 115 7.79 -17.92 1.56
N TYR A 116 7.20 -16.73 1.63
CA TYR A 116 7.72 -15.62 2.44
C TYR A 116 7.81 -15.99 3.91
N LYS A 117 6.76 -16.60 4.48
CA LYS A 117 6.75 -17.04 5.88
C LYS A 117 7.87 -18.05 6.16
N ARG A 118 8.08 -19.01 5.26
CA ARG A 118 9.14 -20.02 5.39
C ARG A 118 10.52 -19.38 5.32
N GLU A 119 10.80 -18.61 4.27
CA GLU A 119 12.15 -18.08 4.02
C GLU A 119 12.53 -16.99 5.03
N LEU A 120 11.62 -16.06 5.35
CA LEU A 120 11.91 -15.00 6.32
C LEU A 120 12.10 -15.54 7.75
N LYS A 121 11.32 -16.56 8.14
CA LYS A 121 11.49 -17.23 9.43
C LYS A 121 12.79 -18.02 9.48
N LYS A 122 13.05 -18.87 8.48
CA LYS A 122 14.22 -19.75 8.43
C LYS A 122 15.53 -18.96 8.43
N ASN A 123 15.61 -17.92 7.59
CA ASN A 123 16.88 -17.24 7.35
C ASN A 123 17.08 -16.04 8.29
N PHE A 124 16.02 -15.43 8.83
CA PHE A 124 16.12 -14.18 9.59
C PHE A 124 15.37 -14.17 10.93
N GLY A 125 14.55 -15.19 11.22
CA GLY A 125 13.72 -15.26 12.42
C GLY A 125 12.52 -14.31 12.40
N ILE A 126 12.15 -13.79 11.23
CA ILE A 126 11.05 -12.82 11.08
C ILE A 126 9.70 -13.53 11.03
N VAL A 127 8.71 -12.94 11.71
CA VAL A 127 7.30 -13.35 11.64
C VAL A 127 6.42 -12.17 11.21
N PHE A 128 5.33 -12.46 10.51
CA PHE A 128 4.33 -11.49 10.06
C PHE A 128 2.98 -12.20 9.86
N ASN A 129 1.89 -11.44 9.80
CA ASN A 129 0.53 -11.96 9.76
C ASN A 129 0.13 -12.41 8.34
N ASN A 130 0.13 -11.50 7.36
CA ASN A 130 -0.29 -11.78 5.97
C ASN A 130 0.67 -11.18 4.94
N LEU A 131 0.72 -11.78 3.75
CA LEU A 131 1.35 -11.21 2.56
C LEU A 131 0.25 -10.74 1.60
N TYR A 132 0.38 -9.51 1.12
CA TYR A 132 -0.53 -8.90 0.17
C TYR A 132 0.13 -8.77 -1.19
N THR A 133 -0.44 -9.39 -2.20
CA THR A 133 0.02 -9.24 -3.58
C THR A 133 -0.64 -8.03 -4.22
N ILE A 134 0.15 -7.22 -4.93
CA ILE A 134 -0.33 -6.03 -5.62
C ILE A 134 0.13 -6.07 -7.07
N THR A 135 -0.77 -5.72 -7.98
CA THR A 135 -0.49 -5.53 -9.40
C THR A 135 0.15 -4.16 -9.62
N ASN A 136 1.22 -4.09 -10.42
CA ASN A 136 1.86 -2.82 -10.75
C ASN A 136 0.94 -1.97 -11.64
N LEU A 137 0.42 -0.86 -11.12
CA LEU A 137 -0.43 -0.01 -11.95
C LEU A 137 0.37 0.70 -13.05
N PRO A 138 -0.15 0.77 -14.29
CA PRO A 138 0.53 1.35 -15.45
C PRO A 138 0.50 2.89 -15.42
N ILE A 139 0.95 3.49 -14.33
CA ILE A 139 0.98 4.93 -14.09
C ILE A 139 2.39 5.41 -13.69
N ALA A 140 2.60 6.71 -13.71
CA ALA A 140 3.82 7.39 -13.21
C ALA A 140 5.15 6.73 -13.65
N ARG A 141 5.99 6.33 -12.68
CA ARG A 141 7.31 5.75 -12.92
C ARG A 141 7.23 4.42 -13.68
N PHE A 142 6.25 3.58 -13.39
CA PHE A 142 6.11 2.28 -14.03
C PHE A 142 5.64 2.43 -15.49
N ALA A 143 4.67 3.32 -15.77
CA ALA A 143 4.31 3.67 -17.14
C ALA A 143 5.52 4.19 -17.95
N SER A 144 6.33 5.06 -17.35
CA SER A 144 7.56 5.57 -17.98
C SER A 144 8.57 4.46 -18.27
N TYR A 145 8.72 3.49 -17.36
CA TYR A 145 9.55 2.31 -17.57
C TYR A 145 9.02 1.45 -18.73
N LEU A 146 7.71 1.15 -18.76
CA LEU A 146 7.10 0.36 -19.82
C LEU A 146 7.28 1.01 -21.20
N ARG A 147 7.07 2.34 -21.30
CA ARG A 147 7.29 3.09 -22.55
C ARG A 147 8.72 3.01 -23.05
N ARG A 148 9.71 3.23 -22.18
CA ARG A 148 11.14 3.15 -22.55
C ARG A 148 11.55 1.76 -23.04
N ASN A 149 10.82 0.72 -22.63
CA ASN A 149 11.09 -0.66 -23.03
C ASN A 149 10.12 -1.17 -24.11
N ASN A 150 9.28 -0.32 -24.70
CA ASN A 150 8.24 -0.68 -25.67
C ASN A 150 7.27 -1.78 -25.18
N LYS A 151 6.98 -1.82 -23.87
CA LYS A 151 6.10 -2.82 -23.23
C LYS A 151 4.74 -2.27 -22.78
N LEU A 152 4.47 -0.97 -22.99
CA LEU A 152 3.25 -0.36 -22.44
C LEU A 152 1.99 -0.97 -23.03
N GLU A 153 1.93 -1.12 -24.35
CA GLU A 153 0.74 -1.64 -25.03
C GLU A 153 0.49 -3.10 -24.66
N GLU A 154 1.53 -3.94 -24.70
CA GLU A 154 1.47 -5.34 -24.29
C GLU A 154 0.98 -5.48 -22.84
N TYR A 155 1.51 -4.66 -21.93
CA TYR A 155 1.09 -4.71 -20.53
C TYR A 155 -0.35 -4.23 -20.34
N MET A 156 -0.78 -3.19 -21.04
CA MET A 156 -2.18 -2.75 -21.01
C MET A 156 -3.11 -3.85 -21.52
N GLN A 157 -2.74 -4.51 -22.63
CA GLN A 157 -3.51 -5.63 -23.18
C GLN A 157 -3.62 -6.78 -22.18
N LEU A 158 -2.51 -7.13 -21.50
CA LEU A 158 -2.53 -8.14 -20.43
C LEU A 158 -3.56 -7.80 -19.33
N LEU A 159 -3.59 -6.54 -18.87
CA LEU A 159 -4.52 -6.11 -17.82
C LEU A 159 -5.99 -6.17 -18.30
N VAL A 160 -6.25 -5.81 -19.55
CA VAL A 160 -7.59 -5.88 -20.16
C VAL A 160 -8.03 -7.32 -20.33
N ASP A 161 -7.19 -8.18 -20.91
CA ASP A 161 -7.47 -9.60 -21.13
C ASP A 161 -7.66 -10.35 -19.81
N SER A 162 -7.00 -9.88 -18.76
CA SER A 162 -7.11 -10.45 -17.41
C SER A 162 -8.21 -9.80 -16.57
N PHE A 163 -9.03 -8.89 -17.13
CA PHE A 163 -10.12 -8.26 -16.38
C PHE A 163 -11.03 -9.31 -15.75
N ASN A 164 -11.21 -9.22 -14.43
CA ASN A 164 -12.04 -10.15 -13.69
C ASN A 164 -13.19 -9.42 -12.98
N PRO A 165 -14.43 -9.54 -13.48
CA PRO A 165 -15.61 -8.90 -12.89
C PRO A 165 -15.87 -9.25 -11.42
N THR A 166 -15.44 -10.43 -10.95
CA THR A 166 -15.68 -10.86 -9.57
C THR A 166 -14.90 -10.04 -8.55
N THR A 167 -13.82 -9.36 -8.99
CA THR A 167 -13.01 -8.49 -8.13
C THR A 167 -13.68 -7.15 -7.84
N VAL A 168 -14.64 -6.74 -8.68
CA VAL A 168 -15.21 -5.39 -8.64
C VAL A 168 -15.86 -5.06 -7.31
N SER A 169 -16.57 -6.02 -6.68
CA SER A 169 -17.23 -5.81 -5.39
C SER A 169 -16.24 -5.55 -4.24
N GLY A 170 -15.00 -6.07 -4.36
CA GLY A 170 -13.93 -5.92 -3.37
C GLY A 170 -13.07 -4.66 -3.55
N LEU A 171 -13.28 -3.85 -4.59
CA LEU A 171 -12.44 -2.67 -4.85
C LEU A 171 -12.54 -1.63 -3.73
N MET A 172 -11.37 -1.13 -3.30
CA MET A 172 -11.29 -0.10 -2.24
C MET A 172 -12.00 1.20 -2.58
N CYS A 173 -11.98 1.64 -3.84
CA CYS A 173 -12.65 2.88 -4.27
C CYS A 173 -14.17 2.86 -4.07
N ARG A 174 -14.77 1.71 -3.70
CA ARG A 174 -16.20 1.59 -3.39
C ARG A 174 -16.57 1.97 -1.96
N ASN A 175 -15.61 1.98 -1.05
CA ASN A 175 -15.87 2.19 0.39
C ASN A 175 -14.80 3.04 1.09
N THR A 176 -13.79 3.50 0.35
CA THR A 176 -12.68 4.29 0.85
C THR A 176 -12.42 5.43 -0.13
N ILE A 177 -12.13 6.61 0.42
CA ILE A 177 -11.65 7.77 -0.35
C ILE A 177 -10.17 8.01 -0.04
N SER A 178 -9.46 8.60 -0.99
CA SER A 178 -8.10 9.12 -0.76
C SER A 178 -8.16 10.63 -0.53
N VAL A 179 -7.36 11.12 0.40
CA VAL A 179 -7.24 12.54 0.71
C VAL A 179 -5.78 12.95 0.56
N SER A 180 -5.50 13.99 -0.24
CA SER A 180 -4.14 14.51 -0.38
C SER A 180 -3.69 15.27 0.87
N TRP A 181 -2.38 15.57 0.95
CA TRP A 181 -1.82 16.37 2.04
C TRP A 181 -2.33 17.82 2.03
N THR A 182 -2.83 18.31 0.89
CA THR A 182 -3.53 19.60 0.74
C THR A 182 -5.02 19.51 1.04
N GLY A 183 -5.55 18.32 1.35
CA GLY A 183 -6.95 18.10 1.70
C GLY A 183 -7.87 17.81 0.52
N GLU A 184 -7.38 17.71 -0.71
CA GLU A 184 -8.20 17.38 -1.88
C GLU A 184 -8.68 15.92 -1.83
N VAL A 185 -9.88 15.66 -2.30
CA VAL A 185 -10.54 14.34 -2.23
C VAL A 185 -10.53 13.61 -3.57
N PHE A 186 -10.31 12.30 -3.53
CA PHE A 186 -10.23 11.39 -4.68
C PHE A 186 -10.88 10.05 -4.35
N ASP A 187 -11.31 9.30 -5.37
CA ASP A 187 -11.85 7.93 -5.17
C ASP A 187 -10.79 6.91 -4.72
N CYS A 188 -9.51 7.14 -5.05
CA CYS A 188 -8.40 6.27 -4.67
C CYS A 188 -7.04 6.98 -4.79
N ASP A 189 -6.00 6.34 -4.28
CA ASP A 189 -4.61 6.80 -4.35
C ASP A 189 -4.09 6.92 -5.79
N PHE A 190 -4.56 6.05 -6.69
CA PHE A 190 -4.20 6.13 -8.11
C PHE A 190 -4.86 7.32 -8.82
N ASN A 191 -6.12 7.62 -8.51
CA ASN A 191 -6.78 8.85 -8.97
C ASN A 191 -6.03 10.07 -8.47
N GLN A 192 -5.55 10.05 -7.22
CA GLN A 192 -4.68 11.11 -6.68
C GLN A 192 -3.38 11.27 -7.48
N MET A 193 -2.71 10.18 -7.84
CA MET A 193 -1.49 10.24 -8.67
C MET A 193 -1.76 10.74 -10.10
N LEU A 194 -2.99 10.58 -10.59
CA LEU A 194 -3.43 11.04 -11.91
C LEU A 194 -4.14 12.40 -11.88
N LYS A 195 -4.28 13.03 -10.70
CA LYS A 195 -5.00 14.31 -10.50
C LYS A 195 -6.46 14.24 -10.95
N MET A 196 -7.12 13.10 -10.67
CA MET A 196 -8.54 12.87 -10.93
C MET A 196 -9.35 13.20 -9.68
N ASN A 197 -9.35 14.49 -9.31
CA ASN A 197 -9.98 14.99 -8.09
C ASN A 197 -11.51 14.93 -8.19
N TRP A 198 -12.18 14.87 -7.04
CA TRP A 198 -13.57 15.30 -6.98
C TRP A 198 -13.65 16.81 -7.16
N GLU A 199 -14.69 17.27 -7.86
CA GLU A 199 -14.92 18.70 -8.12
C GLU A 199 -16.22 19.17 -7.47
N ASN A 200 -16.24 20.44 -7.04
CA ASN A 200 -17.42 21.11 -6.46
C ASN A 200 -18.00 22.19 -7.40
N GLY A 201 -17.65 22.15 -8.69
CA GLY A 201 -18.07 23.12 -9.71
C GLY A 201 -17.23 24.41 -9.75
N THR A 202 -16.45 24.72 -8.72
CA THR A 202 -15.52 25.87 -8.69
C THR A 202 -14.05 25.46 -8.63
N GLY A 203 -13.77 24.20 -8.36
CA GLY A 203 -12.43 23.61 -8.31
C GLY A 203 -12.43 22.27 -7.59
N PRO A 204 -11.24 21.81 -7.15
CA PRO A 204 -11.11 20.61 -6.35
C PRO A 204 -11.90 20.70 -5.05
N LEU A 205 -12.64 19.62 -4.74
CA LEU A 205 -13.31 19.47 -3.46
C LEU A 205 -12.30 19.09 -2.38
N HIS A 206 -12.38 19.78 -1.23
CA HIS A 206 -11.53 19.51 -0.07
C HIS A 206 -12.30 18.79 1.03
N LEU A 207 -11.58 18.03 1.87
CA LEU A 207 -12.15 17.19 2.93
C LEU A 207 -13.00 17.98 3.92
N TRP A 208 -12.62 19.22 4.25
CA TRP A 208 -13.39 20.06 5.19
C TRP A 208 -14.66 20.66 4.58
N ASP A 209 -14.79 20.63 3.25
CA ASP A 209 -16.00 21.04 2.52
C ASP A 209 -16.89 19.84 2.17
N LEU A 210 -16.45 18.62 2.51
CA LEU A 210 -17.14 17.39 2.18
C LEU A 210 -18.35 17.17 3.09
N ASP A 211 -19.54 17.08 2.49
CA ASP A 211 -20.72 16.54 3.17
C ASP A 211 -20.66 15.00 3.15
N PRO A 212 -20.54 14.32 4.31
CA PRO A 212 -20.51 12.87 4.36
C PRO A 212 -21.74 12.21 3.73
N ALA A 213 -22.91 12.86 3.78
CA ALA A 213 -24.13 12.33 3.17
C ALA A 213 -24.09 12.36 1.64
N ALA A 214 -23.27 13.26 1.06
CA ALA A 214 -23.09 13.39 -0.39
C ALA A 214 -22.00 12.46 -0.97
N VAL A 215 -21.29 11.73 -0.09
CA VAL A 215 -20.27 10.74 -0.49
C VAL A 215 -20.91 9.46 -1.04
N GLU A 216 -22.04 9.06 -0.46
CA GLU A 216 -22.72 7.82 -0.83
C GLU A 216 -23.27 7.89 -2.25
N ASN A 217 -23.15 6.79 -2.99
CA ASN A 217 -23.63 6.63 -4.37
C ASN A 217 -23.01 7.60 -5.39
N ARG A 218 -21.92 8.29 -5.04
CA ARG A 218 -21.15 9.07 -6.00
C ARG A 218 -20.56 8.14 -7.06
N GLU A 219 -20.58 8.60 -8.32
CA GLU A 219 -19.90 7.91 -9.41
C GLU A 219 -18.39 7.96 -9.20
N ILE A 220 -17.75 6.79 -9.25
CA ILE A 220 -16.31 6.64 -9.11
C ILE A 220 -15.66 7.02 -10.44
N LEU A 221 -14.69 7.93 -10.43
CA LEU A 221 -13.94 8.27 -11.64
C LEU A 221 -13.05 7.08 -12.03
N THR A 222 -13.24 6.59 -13.25
CA THR A 222 -12.51 5.44 -13.79
C THR A 222 -11.54 5.84 -14.90
N GLY A 223 -10.53 5.00 -15.15
CA GLY A 223 -9.62 5.15 -16.27
C GLY A 223 -8.84 3.86 -16.52
N ASN A 224 -7.93 3.88 -17.50
CA ASN A 224 -7.19 2.68 -17.91
C ASN A 224 -6.41 2.00 -16.77
N HIS A 225 -5.98 2.76 -15.75
CA HIS A 225 -5.28 2.22 -14.59
C HIS A 225 -6.18 1.27 -13.77
N CYS A 226 -7.50 1.43 -13.81
CA CYS A 226 -8.44 0.59 -13.07
C CYS A 226 -8.34 -0.90 -13.46
N PHE A 227 -7.95 -1.19 -14.70
CA PHE A 227 -7.71 -2.57 -15.14
C PHE A 227 -6.66 -3.28 -14.28
N GLY A 228 -5.66 -2.56 -13.75
CA GLY A 228 -4.68 -3.18 -12.85
C GLY A 228 -5.24 -3.54 -11.47
N CYS A 229 -6.28 -2.85 -10.99
CA CYS A 229 -6.97 -3.21 -9.74
C CYS A 229 -7.93 -4.40 -9.92
N THR A 230 -8.42 -4.62 -11.15
CA THR A 230 -9.42 -5.64 -11.46
C THR A 230 -8.87 -6.86 -12.20
N ALA A 231 -7.60 -6.82 -12.61
CA ALA A 231 -6.97 -7.92 -13.35
C ALA A 231 -6.67 -9.12 -12.44
N GLY A 232 -6.92 -10.33 -12.96
CA GLY A 232 -6.60 -11.59 -12.30
C GLY A 232 -7.35 -11.77 -10.98
N ALA A 233 -6.61 -11.86 -9.87
CA ALA A 233 -7.18 -11.95 -8.53
C ALA A 233 -7.59 -10.58 -7.94
N GLY A 234 -7.41 -9.50 -8.68
CA GLY A 234 -7.62 -8.13 -8.20
C GLY A 234 -6.47 -7.65 -7.31
N SER A 235 -6.44 -6.35 -7.04
CA SER A 235 -5.35 -5.73 -6.29
C SER A 235 -5.86 -4.58 -5.43
N SER A 236 -5.54 -4.63 -4.13
CA SER A 236 -5.88 -3.60 -3.16
C SER A 236 -4.76 -3.40 -2.13
N CYS A 237 -4.86 -2.38 -1.28
CA CYS A 237 -3.95 -2.23 -0.14
C CYS A 237 -4.03 -3.38 0.86
N GLY A 238 -5.11 -4.18 0.83
CA GLY A 238 -5.29 -5.43 1.59
C GLY A 238 -4.98 -6.71 0.80
N GLY A 239 -4.33 -6.59 -0.37
CA GLY A 239 -3.95 -7.73 -1.21
C GLY A 239 -4.97 -8.09 -2.29
N ALA A 240 -4.93 -9.35 -2.71
CA ALA A 240 -5.86 -9.92 -3.68
C ALA A 240 -7.32 -9.82 -3.19
N LEU A 241 -8.26 -9.70 -4.14
CA LEU A 241 -9.68 -9.50 -3.90
C LEU A 241 -10.50 -10.80 -3.98
N LEU A 242 -9.84 -11.93 -4.24
CA LEU A 242 -10.40 -13.28 -4.35
C LEU A 242 -9.79 -14.23 -3.32
#